data_AF-A0A3B0PX43-F1
#
_entry.id   AF-A0A3B0PX43-F1
#
_cell.length_a   1.000
_cell.length_b   1.000
_cell.length_c   1.000
_cell.angle_alpha   90.00
_cell.angle_beta   90.00
_cell.angle_gamma   90.00
#
_symmetry.space_group_name_H-M   'P 1'
#
loop_
_entity.id
_entity.type
_entity.pdbx_description
1 polymer ?
#
loop_
_entity_poly.entity_id
_entity_poly.type
_entity_poly.pdbx_seq_one_letter_code
_entity_poly.pdbx_strand_id
1 'polypeptide(L)' 'MFPEEVIYAIVVHEVCHYFQRNHSRDFYKLVTKEVPNYFSLLKVTYTYDFD' A
#
# COMPACT_ATOMS: atom_id res chain seq x y z
N MET A 1 4.26 -12.01 11.26
CA MET A 1 4.55 -11.62 9.86
C MET A 1 3.25 -11.18 9.22
N PHE A 2 3.24 -10.13 8.41
CA PHE A 2 2.02 -9.68 7.72
C PHE A 2 1.52 -10.70 6.69
N PRO A 3 0.21 -10.72 6.38
CA PRO A 3 -0.32 -11.44 5.22
C PRO A 3 0.38 -11.00 3.93
N GLU A 4 0.56 -11.92 2.98
CA GLU A 4 1.26 -11.65 1.71
C GLU A 4 0.65 -10.49 0.92
N GLU A 5 -0.67 -10.37 0.93
CA GLU A 5 -1.42 -9.28 0.29
C GLU A 5 -1.09 -7.90 0.89
N VAL A 6 -0.84 -7.82 2.20
CA VAL A 6 -0.42 -6.58 2.87
C VAL A 6 1.02 -6.25 2.49
N ILE A 7 1.90 -7.25 2.45
CA ILE A 7 3.29 -7.09 2.01
C ILE A 7 3.32 -6.61 0.55
N TYR A 8 2.53 -7.22 -0.33
CA TYR A 8 2.40 -6.82 -1.73
C TYR A 8 1.92 -5.38 -1.87
N ALA A 9 0.90 -4.99 -1.10
CA ALA A 9 0.40 -3.62 -1.09
C ALA A 9 1.48 -2.60 -0.68
N ILE A 10 2.33 -2.93 0.31
CA ILE A 10 3.45 -2.08 0.73
C ILE A 10 4.52 -2.01 -0.38
N VAL A 11 4.88 -3.13 -1.01
CA VAL A 11 5.85 -3.11 -2.12
C VAL A 11 5.36 -2.23 -3.27
N VAL A 12 4.09 -2.37 -3.68
CA VAL A 12 3.49 -1.52 -4.71
C VAL A 12 3.49 -0.05 -4.31
N HIS A 13 3.21 0.27 -3.03
CA HIS A 13 3.30 1.63 -2.50
C HIS A 13 4.68 2.24 -2.72
N GLU A 14 5.73 1.55 -2.29
CA GLU A 14 7.11 2.04 -2.41
C GLU A 14 7.55 2.15 -3.88
N VAL A 15 7.14 1.23 -4.74
CA VAL A 15 7.40 1.32 -6.19
C VAL A 15 6.71 2.55 -6.81
N CYS A 16 5.49 2.87 -6.39
CA CYS A 16 4.77 4.05 -6.88
C CYS A 16 5.51 5.37 -6.54
N HIS A 17 6.31 5.39 -5.46
CA HIS A 17 7.13 6.56 -5.12
C HIS A 17 8.24 6.87 -6.12
N TYR A 18 8.63 5.91 -6.97
CA TYR A 18 9.53 6.16 -8.10
C TYR A 18 8.90 7.11 -9.14
N PHE A 19 7.58 7.06 -9.32
CA PHE A 19 6.84 7.86 -10.30
C PHE A 19 6.19 9.10 -9.67
N GLN A 20 5.74 8.99 -8.42
CA GLN A 20 5.03 10.04 -7.69
C GLN A 20 5.59 10.14 -6.27
N ARG A 21 6.46 11.12 -6.03
CA ARG A 21 7.18 11.25 -4.74
C ARG A 21 6.28 11.49 -3.52
N ASN A 22 5.11 12.08 -3.72
CA ASN A 22 4.16 12.38 -2.66
C ASN A 22 2.89 11.56 -2.84
N HIS A 23 2.11 11.37 -1.77
CA HIS A 23 0.79 10.71 -1.78
C HIS A 23 -0.31 11.58 -2.41
N SER A 24 -0.07 12.05 -3.64
CA SER A 24 -1.03 12.83 -4.42
C SER A 24 -2.21 11.96 -4.90
N ARG A 25 -3.22 12.60 -5.48
CA ARG A 25 -4.31 11.87 -6.16
C ARG A 25 -3.76 10.92 -7.24
N ASP A 26 -2.73 11.35 -7.96
CA ASP A 26 -2.15 10.55 -9.03
C ASP A 26 -1.28 9.40 -8.52
N PHE A 27 -0.63 9.57 -7.35
CA PHE A 27 -0.01 8.45 -6.63
C PHE A 27 -1.06 7.37 -6.32
N TYR A 28 -2.17 7.75 -5.71
CA TYR A 28 -3.20 6.77 -5.34
C TYR A 28 -3.87 6.14 -6.57
N LYS A 29 -3.99 6.86 -7.69
CA LYS A 29 -4.43 6.24 -8.95
C LYS A 29 -3.47 5.14 -9.43
N LEU A 30 -2.16 5.32 -9.28
CA LEU A 30 -1.17 4.29 -9.62
C LEU A 30 -1.27 3.11 -8.67
N VAL A 31 -1.34 3.36 -7.36
CA VAL A 31 -1.45 2.30 -6.35
C VAL A 31 -2.73 1.49 -6.54
N THR A 32 -3.89 2.14 -6.68
CA THR A 32 -5.18 1.43 -6.77
C THR A 32 -5.44 0.80 -8.14
N LYS A 33 -4.67 1.17 -9.16
CA LYS A 33 -4.68 0.45 -10.43
C LYS A 33 -4.15 -0.98 -10.25
N GLU A 34 -3.08 -1.15 -9.48
CA GLU A 34 -2.46 -2.46 -9.25
C GLU A 34 -3.02 -3.18 -8.00
N VAL A 35 -3.45 -2.42 -6.98
CA VAL A 35 -4.03 -2.93 -5.73
C VAL A 35 -5.36 -2.24 -5.43
N PRO A 36 -6.49 -2.67 -6.03
CA PRO A 36 -7.77 -1.98 -5.91
C PRO A 36 -8.31 -1.83 -4.48
N ASN A 37 -7.99 -2.77 -3.60
CA ASN A 37 -8.37 -2.80 -2.18
C ASN A 37 -7.28 -2.25 -1.23
N TYR A 38 -6.31 -1.49 -1.75
CA TYR A 38 -5.13 -0.99 -1.02
C TYR A 38 -5.45 -0.42 0.37
N PHE A 39 -6.46 0.46 0.48
CA PHE A 39 -6.81 1.09 1.76
C PHE A 39 -7.33 0.10 2.80
N SER A 40 -8.02 -0.97 2.39
CA SER A 40 -8.51 -1.99 3.31
C SER A 40 -7.35 -2.84 3.82
N LEU A 41 -6.40 -3.18 2.94
CA LEU A 41 -5.18 -3.93 3.31
C LEU A 41 -4.28 -3.12 4.24
N LEU A 42 -4.09 -1.83 3.96
CA LEU A 42 -3.26 -0.96 4.81
C LEU A 42 -3.86 -0.79 6.21
N LYS A 43 -5.18 -0.84 6.38
CA LYS A 43 -5.79 -0.74 7.72
C LYS A 43 -5.37 -1.86 8.67
N VAL A 44 -5.02 -3.02 8.14
CA VAL A 44 -4.54 -4.17 8.92
C VAL A 44 -3.23 -3.85 9.64
N THR A 45 -2.43 -2.90 9.12
CA THR A 45 -1.17 -2.49 9.76
C THR A 45 -1.39 -1.62 11.00
N TYR A 46 -2.54 -0.96 11.15
CA TYR A 46 -2.82 -0.11 12.32
C TYR A 46 -3.12 -0.89 13.59
N THR A 47 -3.50 -2.16 13.47
CA THR A 47 -3.87 -3.03 14.59
C THR A 47 -2.87 -4.18 14.77
N TYR A 48 -1.71 -4.10 14.12
CA TYR A 48 -0.72 -5.14 14.16
C TYR A 48 0.18 -4.96 15.40
N ASP A 49 0.04 -5.87 16.36
CA ASP A 49 0.93 -5.95 17.52
C ASP A 49 2.22 -6.68 17.13
N PHE A 50 3.35 -6.06 17.47
CA PHE A 50 4.68 -6.63 17.35
C PHE A 50 5.01 -7.41 18.63
N ASP A 51 4.25 -8.47 18.89
CA ASP A 51 4.63 -9.47 19.90
C ASP A 51 5.97 -10.15 19.55
#